data_AF-A0A1Z8Y485-F1
#
_entry.id   AF-A0A1Z8Y485-F1
#
_cell.length_a   1.000
_cell.length_b   1.000
_cell.length_c   1.000
_cell.angle_alpha   90.00
_cell.angle_beta   90.00
_cell.angle_gamma   90.00
#
_symmetry.space_group_name_H-M   'P 1'
#
loop_
_entity.id
_entity.type
_entity.pdbx_description
1 polymer ?
#
loop_
_entity_poly.entity_id
_entity_poly.type
_entity_poly.pdbx_seq_one_letter_code
_entity_poly.pdbx_strand_id
1 'polypeptide(L)'
;MVLAKASGFHLDLHAIQRTLKGDENLPPRQSYQRTLGAHLMNVRRMLNVPRALLLTCALAGVATAGENSNEGLLELQERSGEPFNDLSESQLEAFINGKISYSTPVTIAGGLGPIFNKTNCTSCHGTGLIIGGTGTIAVTFFGGDDKGSFVDLGHLGGPVFQLNSITSECHELNPSEIPEASIIVNHVTNGALAYGLVEAIPDATLFAMEDPFDTDGDGVSGRVHVTQALEDEVPVDRAGRFGWKAQIPTVLSFSADASLGEMGLTNRLLPDELAPNGDAALLAECDTVADPEDFADENGLHFIDRVTDFQRYLAPPPQTPKNGMLGEQIFNNIGCNKCHTSTLTTADDPELESFLRNREFKPYGDFLLHCMGTLGDGVRMGNAFECEMKTPPLWGLRWRSVMLHDGRAANGNFEDKVTTAILEHGLFGEATGSMEAFDALSSTDKAALVRFLDSLGRVEFDYDGDEDVDILDFYVFAECFASDDVISPEVPCAIGDIDQDGDADSIDANFFLQAYDGVLEDCNQNGTPDLLDILDGTGTDADQDGALDECNCPGDINQDGVVNGVDLANILGLWGTSDPAGDVDGDGTVSGPDLAFVLGSWGLCQ
;
A
#
# COMPACT_ATOMS: atom_id res chain seq x y z
N MET A 1 21.36 13.66 54.99
CA MET A 1 21.90 15.04 54.97
C MET A 1 22.17 15.35 53.51
N VAL A 2 21.23 16.00 52.80
CA VAL A 2 21.28 17.44 52.38
C VAL A 2 21.93 17.56 50.99
N LEU A 3 21.44 18.27 49.95
CA LEU A 3 20.15 18.89 49.51
C LEU A 3 20.28 19.14 47.97
N ALA A 4 19.28 19.49 47.14
CA ALA A 4 17.87 19.08 46.95
C ALA A 4 17.21 19.93 45.82
N LYS A 5 16.20 19.37 45.10
CA LYS A 5 15.22 20.06 44.19
C LYS A 5 15.76 20.61 42.85
N ALA A 6 14.98 20.78 41.78
CA ALA A 6 13.61 20.40 41.36
C ALA A 6 13.66 20.11 39.82
N SER A 7 12.68 19.58 39.07
CA SER A 7 11.21 19.46 39.11
C SER A 7 10.79 18.25 38.22
N GLY A 8 9.59 17.67 38.23
CA GLY A 8 8.37 18.00 38.98
C GLY A 8 7.09 17.39 38.40
N PHE A 9 7.09 16.13 37.95
CA PHE A 9 5.90 15.35 37.59
C PHE A 9 6.00 13.92 38.14
N HIS A 10 4.87 13.29 38.47
CA HIS A 10 4.80 12.04 39.23
C HIS A 10 3.74 11.11 38.63
N LEU A 11 4.15 10.00 38.00
CA LEU A 11 3.25 8.92 37.59
C LEU A 11 3.18 7.86 38.70
N ASP A 12 1.96 7.46 39.07
CA ASP A 12 1.71 6.48 40.12
C ASP A 12 1.71 5.04 39.55
N LEU A 13 2.82 4.34 39.77
CA LEU A 13 3.08 2.99 39.28
C LEU A 13 2.22 1.87 39.92
N HIS A 14 1.28 2.20 40.83
CA HIS A 14 0.44 1.20 41.49
C HIS A 14 -0.81 0.74 40.72
N ALA A 15 -1.16 1.38 39.60
CA ALA A 15 -2.36 1.04 38.82
C ALA A 15 -2.20 -0.19 37.89
N ILE A 16 -0.98 -0.49 37.43
CA ILE A 16 -0.73 -1.43 36.32
C ILE A 16 -0.71 -2.92 36.76
N GLN A 17 -0.68 -3.22 38.05
CA GLN A 17 -0.57 -4.60 38.58
C GLN A 17 -1.89 -5.25 39.06
N ARG A 18 -3.06 -4.82 38.59
CA ARG A 18 -4.36 -5.36 39.05
C ARG A 18 -5.30 -5.96 38.00
N THR A 19 -4.86 -6.13 36.75
CA THR A 19 -5.71 -6.70 35.67
C THR A 19 -5.24 -8.08 35.20
N LEU A 20 -4.50 -8.82 36.04
CA LEU A 20 -4.05 -10.20 35.77
C LEU A 20 -4.42 -11.13 36.91
N LYS A 21 -5.71 -11.48 36.99
CA LYS A 21 -6.29 -12.71 37.57
C LYS A 21 -7.79 -12.70 37.36
N GLY A 22 -8.31 -13.69 36.62
CA GLY A 22 -9.74 -13.84 36.41
C GLY A 22 -10.46 -14.41 37.64
N ASP A 23 -11.74 -14.10 37.77
CA ASP A 23 -12.73 -15.04 38.29
C ASP A 23 -14.11 -14.74 37.66
N GLU A 24 -14.99 -15.72 37.71
CA GLU A 24 -16.20 -15.83 36.90
C GLU A 24 -17.35 -14.95 37.45
N ASN A 25 -18.04 -14.22 36.56
CA ASN A 25 -19.50 -13.90 36.55
C ASN A 25 -19.79 -12.64 35.72
N LEU A 26 -20.18 -12.81 34.44
CA LEU A 26 -20.81 -11.76 33.64
C LEU A 26 -22.02 -12.32 32.86
N PRO A 27 -23.15 -11.59 32.79
CA PRO A 27 -24.38 -12.05 32.12
C PRO A 27 -24.25 -12.05 30.58
N PRO A 28 -25.14 -12.76 29.85
CA PRO A 28 -24.92 -13.10 28.44
C PRO A 28 -24.96 -11.89 27.49
N ARG A 29 -23.97 -11.82 26.58
CA ARG A 29 -23.89 -10.82 25.49
C ARG A 29 -24.98 -11.07 24.43
N GLN A 30 -26.17 -10.52 24.62
CA GLN A 30 -27.17 -10.31 23.56
C GLN A 30 -27.30 -8.82 23.20
N SER A 31 -26.25 -8.24 22.62
CA SER A 31 -26.29 -6.87 22.09
C SER A 31 -25.29 -6.53 20.97
N TYR A 32 -24.53 -7.51 20.44
CA TYR A 32 -23.55 -7.28 19.36
C TYR A 32 -24.01 -7.67 17.94
N GLN A 33 -25.29 -8.03 17.77
CA GLN A 33 -25.89 -8.39 16.46
C GLN A 33 -26.85 -7.31 15.92
N ARG A 34 -26.70 -6.04 16.33
CA ARG A 34 -27.49 -4.92 15.78
C ARG A 34 -26.69 -3.84 15.05
N THR A 35 -25.36 -3.94 15.04
CA THR A 35 -24.48 -2.94 14.39
C THR A 35 -23.85 -3.41 13.06
N LEU A 36 -24.11 -4.66 12.62
CA LEU A 36 -23.82 -5.09 11.23
C LEU A 36 -25.04 -4.99 10.29
N GLY A 37 -26.25 -4.75 10.83
CA GLY A 37 -27.48 -4.65 10.04
C GLY A 37 -27.79 -3.27 9.46
N ALA A 38 -26.97 -2.25 9.78
CA ALA A 38 -27.23 -0.85 9.41
C ALA A 38 -26.43 -0.37 8.19
N HIS A 39 -25.20 -0.85 7.98
CA HIS A 39 -24.39 -0.44 6.82
C HIS A 39 -24.85 -1.07 5.49
N LEU A 40 -25.54 -2.21 5.51
CA LEU A 40 -26.04 -2.91 4.31
C LEU A 40 -27.34 -2.32 3.71
N MET A 41 -27.81 -1.16 4.17
CA MET A 41 -29.01 -0.50 3.62
C MET A 41 -28.76 0.83 2.88
N ASN A 42 -27.56 1.44 2.97
CA ASN A 42 -27.27 2.69 2.27
C ASN A 42 -26.71 2.51 0.84
N VAL A 43 -26.04 1.39 0.54
CA VAL A 43 -25.54 1.09 -0.83
C VAL A 43 -26.68 0.99 -1.86
N ARG A 44 -27.91 0.72 -1.42
CA ARG A 44 -29.10 0.62 -2.30
C ARG A 44 -29.88 1.93 -2.50
N ARG A 45 -29.36 3.09 -2.05
CA ARG A 45 -30.02 4.40 -2.21
C ARG A 45 -29.32 5.40 -3.12
N MET A 46 -28.10 5.15 -3.58
CA MET A 46 -27.46 5.96 -4.63
C MET A 46 -28.01 5.69 -6.05
N LEU A 47 -28.74 4.59 -6.24
CA LEU A 47 -29.43 4.26 -7.50
C LEU A 47 -30.85 4.83 -7.55
N ASN A 48 -30.99 6.16 -7.65
CA ASN A 48 -32.08 6.88 -8.38
C ASN A 48 -32.02 8.41 -8.13
N VAL A 49 -31.21 9.13 -8.91
CA VAL A 49 -31.40 10.57 -9.17
C VAL A 49 -31.49 10.77 -10.69
N PRO A 50 -32.58 11.35 -11.22
CA PRO A 50 -32.71 11.54 -12.67
C PRO A 50 -31.82 12.70 -13.16
N ARG A 51 -30.90 12.42 -14.09
CA ARG A 51 -30.13 13.44 -14.83
C ARG A 51 -31.07 14.42 -15.54
N ALA A 52 -31.25 15.62 -15.00
CA ALA A 52 -31.92 16.73 -15.69
C ALA A 52 -31.64 18.11 -15.05
N LEU A 53 -30.48 18.72 -15.35
CA LEU A 53 -30.39 20.05 -15.99
C LEU A 53 -28.92 20.42 -16.28
N LEU A 54 -28.49 20.27 -17.54
CA LEU A 54 -27.32 20.98 -18.06
C LEU A 54 -27.77 22.39 -18.43
N LEU A 55 -27.28 23.42 -17.74
CA LEU A 55 -27.47 24.80 -18.18
C LEU A 55 -26.27 25.23 -19.04
N THR A 56 -26.54 25.43 -20.32
CA THR A 56 -25.52 25.85 -21.30
C THR A 56 -25.09 27.31 -21.09
N CYS A 57 -23.78 27.54 -21.04
CA CYS A 57 -23.19 28.78 -21.54
C CYS A 57 -22.14 28.42 -22.60
N ALA A 58 -22.41 28.77 -23.85
CA ALA A 58 -21.53 28.50 -24.97
C ALA A 58 -20.71 29.74 -25.32
N LEU A 59 -19.39 29.57 -25.47
CA LEU A 59 -18.57 30.44 -26.31
C LEU A 59 -17.87 29.58 -27.36
N ALA A 60 -18.11 29.90 -28.62
CA ALA A 60 -17.59 29.14 -29.76
C ALA A 60 -16.27 29.73 -30.25
N GLY A 61 -15.25 28.88 -30.45
CA GLY A 61 -13.92 29.27 -30.92
C GLY A 61 -13.33 28.23 -31.89
N VAL A 62 -13.69 28.36 -33.17
CA VAL A 62 -13.04 27.81 -34.38
C VAL A 62 -11.98 26.71 -34.19
N ALA A 63 -12.31 25.48 -34.59
CA ALA A 63 -11.30 24.43 -34.79
C ALA A 63 -10.38 24.75 -35.99
N THR A 64 -9.08 24.87 -35.73
CA THR A 64 -8.02 24.72 -36.72
C THR A 64 -7.19 23.49 -36.40
N ALA A 65 -6.93 22.65 -37.39
CA ALA A 65 -6.21 21.41 -37.19
C ALA A 65 -4.70 21.62 -37.04
N GLY A 66 -4.09 20.87 -36.11
CA GLY A 66 -2.67 20.56 -36.08
C GLY A 66 -1.86 21.37 -35.08
N GLU A 67 -1.58 20.77 -33.92
CA GLU A 67 -0.23 20.52 -33.42
C GLU A 67 -0.28 19.45 -32.31
N ASN A 68 0.77 18.64 -32.18
CA ASN A 68 0.89 17.66 -31.08
C ASN A 68 1.39 18.41 -29.84
N SER A 69 0.53 18.61 -28.85
CA SER A 69 0.92 18.91 -27.47
C SER A 69 0.60 17.68 -26.62
N ASN A 70 1.63 16.87 -26.34
CA ASN A 70 1.53 15.76 -25.39
C ASN A 70 1.76 16.29 -23.96
N GLU A 71 1.07 17.37 -23.62
CA GLU A 71 0.87 17.79 -22.23
C GLU A 71 -0.20 16.85 -21.69
N GLY A 72 0.20 15.94 -20.79
CA GLY A 72 -0.75 15.11 -20.07
C GLY A 72 -1.70 16.01 -19.30
N LEU A 73 -2.98 15.61 -19.22
CA LEU A 73 -3.87 16.26 -18.27
C LEU A 73 -3.30 16.05 -16.87
N LEU A 74 -3.25 17.12 -16.09
CA LEU A 74 -2.80 17.07 -14.71
C LEU A 74 -3.81 16.25 -13.91
N GLU A 75 -3.35 15.13 -13.34
CA GLU A 75 -4.16 14.16 -12.61
C GLU A 75 -3.36 13.67 -11.38
N LEU A 76 -4.08 13.30 -10.32
CA LEU A 76 -3.53 12.62 -9.15
C LEU A 76 -3.06 11.22 -9.54
N GLN A 77 -1.92 10.79 -9.01
CA GLN A 77 -1.50 9.39 -9.14
C GLN A 77 -2.45 8.46 -8.38
N GLU A 78 -2.56 7.22 -8.85
CA GLU A 78 -3.29 6.19 -8.14
C GLU A 78 -2.58 5.85 -6.81
N ARG A 79 -3.35 5.62 -5.73
CA ARG A 79 -2.81 5.26 -4.40
C ARG A 79 -2.43 3.78 -4.31
N SER A 80 -1.59 3.42 -3.35
CA SER A 80 -1.22 2.03 -3.11
C SER A 80 -2.43 1.22 -2.62
N GLY A 81 -2.63 0.00 -3.14
CA GLY A 81 -3.74 -0.87 -2.72
C GLY A 81 -5.11 -0.56 -3.37
N GLU A 82 -5.18 0.51 -4.17
CA GLU A 82 -6.34 0.90 -4.97
C GLU A 82 -6.21 0.47 -6.44
N PRO A 83 -7.31 0.44 -7.21
CA PRO A 83 -7.29 0.01 -8.61
C PRO A 83 -6.79 1.11 -9.56
N PHE A 84 -6.43 0.73 -10.79
CA PHE A 84 -6.24 1.72 -11.86
C PHE A 84 -7.50 2.56 -12.10
N ASN A 85 -7.32 3.86 -12.39
CA ASN A 85 -8.44 4.76 -12.71
C ASN A 85 -9.15 4.40 -14.03
N ASP A 86 -8.43 3.76 -14.96
CA ASP A 86 -8.89 3.45 -16.32
C ASP A 86 -9.73 2.15 -16.45
N LEU A 87 -10.04 1.47 -15.34
CA LEU A 87 -10.78 0.20 -15.39
C LEU A 87 -12.23 0.39 -15.87
N SER A 88 -12.70 -0.53 -16.70
CA SER A 88 -14.13 -0.65 -17.01
C SER A 88 -14.93 -1.07 -15.78
N GLU A 89 -16.24 -0.78 -15.76
CA GLU A 89 -17.17 -1.16 -14.68
C GLU A 89 -17.07 -2.66 -14.31
N SER A 90 -16.89 -3.53 -15.30
CA SER A 90 -16.69 -4.97 -15.10
C SER A 90 -15.31 -5.35 -14.52
N GLN A 91 -14.25 -4.62 -14.87
CA GLN A 91 -12.91 -4.84 -14.29
C GLN A 91 -12.85 -4.33 -12.85
N LEU A 92 -13.51 -3.21 -12.55
CA LEU A 92 -13.66 -2.72 -11.18
C LEU A 92 -14.48 -3.68 -10.31
N GLU A 93 -15.57 -4.27 -10.84
CA GLU A 93 -16.31 -5.33 -10.15
C GLU A 93 -15.44 -6.58 -9.90
N ALA A 94 -14.63 -6.99 -10.89
CA ALA A 94 -13.68 -8.09 -10.74
C ALA A 94 -12.59 -7.79 -9.69
N PHE A 95 -12.01 -6.58 -9.68
CA PHE A 95 -11.09 -6.12 -8.65
C PHE A 95 -11.69 -6.20 -7.24
N ILE A 96 -12.93 -5.73 -7.06
CA ILE A 96 -13.62 -5.76 -5.76
C ILE A 96 -13.87 -7.21 -5.30
N ASN A 97 -14.38 -8.08 -6.18
CA ASN A 97 -14.61 -9.49 -5.87
C ASN A 97 -13.29 -10.24 -5.60
N GLY A 98 -12.22 -9.83 -6.26
CA GLY A 98 -10.85 -10.25 -6.00
C GLY A 98 -10.34 -9.81 -4.63
N LYS A 99 -10.42 -8.52 -4.28
CA LYS A 99 -10.03 -7.93 -2.98
C LYS A 99 -10.75 -8.64 -1.82
N ILE A 100 -12.01 -9.01 -2.01
CA ILE A 100 -12.80 -9.84 -1.08
C ILE A 100 -12.21 -11.25 -0.96
N SER A 101 -11.94 -11.93 -2.08
CA SER A 101 -11.37 -13.29 -2.09
C SER A 101 -9.99 -13.31 -1.42
N TYR A 102 -9.11 -12.38 -1.80
CA TYR A 102 -7.77 -12.16 -1.28
C TYR A 102 -7.72 -12.00 0.25
N SER A 103 -8.75 -11.34 0.80
CA SER A 103 -8.86 -11.00 2.21
C SER A 103 -9.69 -11.98 3.04
N THR A 104 -10.43 -12.90 2.42
CA THR A 104 -11.32 -13.83 3.14
C THR A 104 -10.56 -15.08 3.57
N PRO A 105 -10.51 -15.42 4.87
CA PRO A 105 -9.96 -16.68 5.34
C PRO A 105 -10.67 -17.89 4.74
N VAL A 106 -9.93 -18.72 4.01
CA VAL A 106 -10.36 -20.07 3.62
C VAL A 106 -10.54 -20.89 4.90
N THR A 107 -11.65 -21.63 4.95
CA THR A 107 -12.00 -22.46 6.11
C THR A 107 -11.73 -23.92 5.81
N ILE A 108 -11.50 -24.74 6.83
CA ILE A 108 -11.36 -26.21 6.71
C ILE A 108 -12.46 -26.81 5.82
N ALA A 109 -13.72 -26.41 6.02
CA ALA A 109 -14.85 -26.93 5.24
C ALA A 109 -14.97 -26.36 3.81
N GLY A 110 -14.08 -25.45 3.43
CA GLY A 110 -14.01 -24.80 2.12
C GLY A 110 -12.64 -24.99 1.44
N GLY A 111 -11.89 -26.03 1.79
CA GLY A 111 -10.60 -26.36 1.14
C GLY A 111 -9.40 -25.60 1.68
N LEU A 112 -9.34 -25.36 2.99
CA LEU A 112 -8.04 -25.07 3.60
C LEU A 112 -7.32 -26.41 3.75
N GLY A 113 -6.10 -26.51 3.24
CA GLY A 113 -5.35 -27.77 3.22
C GLY A 113 -4.88 -28.22 4.60
N PRO A 114 -4.41 -29.47 4.72
CA PRO A 114 -4.01 -30.06 6.00
C PRO A 114 -2.77 -29.39 6.59
N ILE A 115 -1.95 -28.73 5.76
CA ILE A 115 -0.78 -27.93 6.09
C ILE A 115 -0.84 -26.58 5.36
N PHE A 116 -0.48 -25.48 6.04
CA PHE A 116 -0.53 -24.12 5.48
C PHE A 116 0.30 -23.11 6.29
N ASN A 117 0.70 -22.01 5.64
CA ASN A 117 1.33 -20.86 6.30
C ASN A 117 0.31 -19.81 6.76
N LYS A 118 -0.71 -19.51 5.95
CA LYS A 118 -1.85 -18.64 6.29
C LYS A 118 -3.13 -19.14 5.63
N THR A 119 -4.26 -18.54 6.00
CA THR A 119 -5.59 -18.89 5.49
C THR A 119 -6.14 -17.87 4.49
N ASN A 120 -5.44 -16.75 4.26
CA ASN A 120 -5.74 -15.77 3.22
C ASN A 120 -4.46 -15.03 2.80
N CYS A 121 -4.52 -14.36 1.65
CA CYS A 121 -3.37 -13.66 1.07
C CYS A 121 -3.01 -12.40 1.87
N THR A 122 -4.01 -11.59 2.28
CA THR A 122 -3.80 -10.32 3.02
C THR A 122 -3.07 -10.49 4.35
N SER A 123 -3.08 -11.68 4.98
CA SER A 123 -2.26 -11.92 6.18
C SER A 123 -0.75 -11.77 5.92
N CYS A 124 -0.28 -12.12 4.72
CA CYS A 124 1.11 -11.98 4.31
C CYS A 124 1.33 -10.74 3.44
N HIS A 125 0.41 -10.44 2.52
CA HIS A 125 0.50 -9.34 1.55
C HIS A 125 -0.34 -8.13 2.00
N GLY A 126 0.10 -7.49 3.08
CA GLY A 126 -0.55 -6.31 3.63
C GLY A 126 0.33 -5.56 4.62
N THR A 127 0.41 -4.24 4.47
CA THR A 127 1.03 -3.33 5.44
C THR A 127 0.10 -2.14 5.64
N GLY A 128 -0.30 -1.86 6.88
CA GLY A 128 -1.27 -0.80 7.16
C GLY A 128 -2.62 -1.09 6.50
N LEU A 129 -3.12 -0.13 5.72
CA LEU A 129 -4.34 -0.24 4.91
C LEU A 129 -4.09 -0.81 3.50
N ILE A 130 -2.82 -0.89 3.07
CA ILE A 130 -2.39 -1.34 1.74
C ILE A 130 -2.57 -2.86 1.58
N ILE A 131 -3.77 -3.28 1.17
CA ILE A 131 -4.03 -4.67 0.77
C ILE A 131 -3.30 -4.97 -0.55
N GLY A 132 -2.55 -6.07 -0.60
CA GLY A 132 -1.63 -6.36 -1.71
C GLY A 132 -0.28 -5.68 -1.57
N GLY A 133 -0.04 -4.89 -0.51
CA GLY A 133 1.28 -4.36 -0.17
C GLY A 133 2.29 -5.44 0.24
N THR A 134 3.51 -5.02 0.58
CA THR A 134 4.50 -5.89 1.24
C THR A 134 4.00 -6.35 2.61
N GLY A 135 4.67 -7.33 3.23
CA GLY A 135 4.41 -7.69 4.62
C GLY A 135 5.65 -8.05 5.42
N THR A 136 5.47 -8.17 6.73
CA THR A 136 6.52 -8.54 7.70
C THR A 136 6.59 -10.03 7.99
N ILE A 137 5.63 -10.81 7.48
CA ILE A 137 5.67 -12.26 7.60
C ILE A 137 6.77 -12.78 6.68
N ALA A 138 7.53 -13.76 7.17
CA ALA A 138 8.48 -14.49 6.38
C ALA A 138 8.06 -15.96 6.27
N VAL A 139 8.26 -16.52 5.08
CA VAL A 139 8.07 -17.95 4.80
C VAL A 139 9.44 -18.63 4.76
N THR A 140 9.52 -19.88 5.23
CA THR A 140 10.79 -20.60 5.33
C THR A 140 10.98 -21.50 4.10
N PHE A 141 11.97 -21.18 3.26
CA PHE A 141 12.44 -22.09 2.22
C PHE A 141 13.54 -22.99 2.77
N PHE A 142 13.60 -24.23 2.29
CA PHE A 142 14.62 -25.18 2.72
C PHE A 142 15.12 -26.10 1.60
N GLY A 143 16.32 -26.63 1.78
CA GLY A 143 16.99 -27.55 0.85
C GLY A 143 18.24 -28.17 1.47
N GLY A 144 18.87 -29.08 0.73
CA GLY A 144 20.13 -29.71 1.11
C GLY A 144 21.33 -29.17 0.34
N ASP A 145 22.53 -29.56 0.76
CA ASP A 145 23.77 -29.40 0.02
C ASP A 145 24.46 -30.76 -0.17
N ASP A 146 24.85 -31.10 -1.40
CA ASP A 146 25.81 -32.17 -1.67
C ASP A 146 27.11 -31.61 -2.28
N LYS A 147 28.00 -31.11 -1.40
CA LYS A 147 29.37 -30.68 -1.70
C LYS A 147 29.45 -29.34 -2.46
N GLY A 148 28.63 -28.36 -2.08
CA GLY A 148 28.54 -27.07 -2.74
C GLY A 148 27.63 -27.13 -3.97
N SER A 149 26.48 -27.78 -3.84
CA SER A 149 25.45 -27.90 -4.87
C SER A 149 24.10 -28.11 -4.20
N PHE A 150 23.15 -27.22 -4.49
CA PHE A 150 21.81 -27.28 -3.92
C PHE A 150 21.10 -28.60 -4.26
N VAL A 151 20.50 -29.21 -3.25
CA VAL A 151 19.65 -30.40 -3.35
C VAL A 151 18.22 -29.98 -3.03
N ASP A 152 17.35 -30.11 -4.03
CA ASP A 152 15.92 -29.87 -3.87
C ASP A 152 15.29 -30.93 -2.94
N LEU A 153 14.62 -30.46 -1.89
CA LEU A 153 13.92 -31.28 -0.89
C LEU A 153 12.40 -31.19 -1.02
N GLY A 154 11.86 -30.61 -2.09
CA GLY A 154 10.42 -30.41 -2.32
C GLY A 154 9.57 -31.68 -2.32
N HIS A 155 10.20 -32.86 -2.37
CA HIS A 155 9.53 -34.15 -2.12
C HIS A 155 9.04 -34.34 -0.67
N LEU A 156 9.37 -33.43 0.24
CA LEU A 156 9.01 -33.45 1.67
C LEU A 156 7.81 -32.54 2.02
N GLY A 157 7.01 -32.08 1.06
CA GLY A 157 5.88 -31.15 1.29
C GLY A 157 5.92 -29.88 0.44
N GLY A 158 6.86 -29.77 -0.50
CA GLY A 158 7.07 -28.59 -1.33
C GLY A 158 8.35 -27.80 -0.95
N PRO A 159 8.67 -26.73 -1.70
CA PRO A 159 9.90 -25.95 -1.51
C PRO A 159 9.85 -24.97 -0.33
N VAL A 160 8.66 -24.76 0.23
CA VAL A 160 8.37 -23.90 1.39
C VAL A 160 7.86 -24.80 2.51
N PHE A 161 8.28 -24.54 3.75
CA PHE A 161 7.78 -25.21 4.94
C PHE A 161 6.44 -24.60 5.38
N GLN A 162 5.45 -25.45 5.65
CA GLN A 162 4.13 -25.03 6.11
C GLN A 162 4.06 -25.00 7.64
N LEU A 163 4.06 -23.79 8.21
CA LEU A 163 4.17 -23.56 9.65
C LEU A 163 3.00 -24.13 10.48
N ASN A 164 1.80 -24.23 9.91
CA ASN A 164 0.58 -24.65 10.61
C ASN A 164 -0.03 -25.88 9.94
N SER A 165 -0.91 -26.55 10.67
CA SER A 165 -1.70 -27.67 10.19
C SER A 165 -3.10 -27.67 10.80
N ILE A 166 -4.05 -28.35 10.16
CA ILE A 166 -5.43 -28.48 10.67
C ILE A 166 -5.48 -29.35 11.94
N THR A 167 -4.64 -30.39 12.01
CA THR A 167 -4.46 -31.23 13.19
C THR A 167 -2.98 -31.35 13.54
N SER A 168 -2.67 -31.63 14.81
CA SER A 168 -1.31 -31.80 15.31
C SER A 168 -0.55 -32.97 14.66
N GLU A 169 -1.30 -33.95 14.15
CA GLU A 169 -0.82 -35.17 13.54
C GLU A 169 -0.25 -34.92 12.13
N CYS A 170 -0.77 -33.92 11.43
CA CYS A 170 -0.36 -33.51 10.09
C CYS A 170 0.77 -32.47 10.10
N HIS A 171 1.30 -32.10 11.27
CA HIS A 171 2.27 -31.01 11.38
C HIS A 171 3.61 -31.39 10.74
N GLU A 172 4.17 -30.46 9.97
CA GLU A 172 5.45 -30.66 9.32
C GLU A 172 6.61 -30.65 10.32
N LEU A 173 7.62 -31.49 10.07
CA LEU A 173 8.88 -31.43 10.78
C LEU A 173 9.52 -30.07 10.50
N ASN A 174 9.97 -29.40 11.56
CA ASN A 174 10.72 -28.17 11.39
C ASN A 174 11.97 -28.45 10.54
N PRO A 175 12.32 -27.63 9.52
CA PRO A 175 13.46 -27.92 8.65
C PRO A 175 14.78 -28.14 9.40
N SER A 176 14.96 -27.55 10.59
CA SER A 176 16.16 -27.79 11.43
C SER A 176 16.23 -29.19 12.08
N GLU A 177 15.16 -29.98 11.99
CA GLU A 177 15.07 -31.37 12.45
C GLU A 177 15.24 -32.39 11.31
N ILE A 178 15.16 -31.95 10.05
CA ILE A 178 15.32 -32.79 8.85
C ILE A 178 16.83 -33.00 8.59
N PRO A 179 17.36 -34.24 8.65
CA PRO A 179 18.82 -34.49 8.56
C PRO A 179 19.48 -34.04 7.26
N GLU A 180 18.74 -34.04 6.15
CA GLU A 180 19.17 -33.63 4.82
C GLU A 180 19.06 -32.11 4.58
N ALA A 181 18.30 -31.37 5.39
CA ALA A 181 18.10 -29.94 5.24
C ALA A 181 19.25 -29.14 5.86
N SER A 182 20.17 -28.69 5.02
CA SER A 182 21.34 -27.89 5.43
C SER A 182 21.28 -26.44 4.99
N ILE A 183 20.31 -26.08 4.15
CA ILE A 183 20.01 -24.72 3.70
C ILE A 183 18.60 -24.42 4.18
N ILE A 184 18.46 -23.40 5.03
CA ILE A 184 17.19 -22.97 5.63
C ILE A 184 17.23 -21.44 5.64
N VAL A 185 16.33 -20.81 4.90
CA VAL A 185 16.27 -19.35 4.73
C VAL A 185 14.85 -18.83 4.85
N ASN A 186 14.74 -17.59 5.30
CA ASN A 186 13.47 -16.90 5.43
C ASN A 186 13.33 -15.89 4.30
N HIS A 187 12.17 -15.88 3.66
CA HIS A 187 11.80 -14.91 2.64
C HIS A 187 10.63 -14.06 3.14
N VAL A 188 10.87 -12.76 3.38
CA VAL A 188 9.81 -11.80 3.74
C VAL A 188 8.84 -11.59 2.58
N THR A 189 7.58 -11.35 2.86
CA THR A 189 6.55 -11.27 1.82
C THR A 189 6.69 -10.02 0.94
N ASN A 190 6.88 -10.24 -0.36
CA ASN A 190 6.87 -9.19 -1.39
C ASN A 190 5.45 -8.63 -1.62
N GLY A 191 5.36 -7.37 -2.05
CA GLY A 191 4.10 -6.76 -2.46
C GLY A 191 3.62 -7.27 -3.82
N ALA A 192 2.30 -7.35 -3.98
CA ALA A 192 1.57 -7.72 -5.20
C ALA A 192 1.07 -6.50 -6.02
N LEU A 193 1.42 -5.29 -5.60
CA LEU A 193 1.06 -4.03 -6.27
C LEU A 193 1.57 -3.99 -7.73
N ALA A 194 0.74 -3.50 -8.65
CA ALA A 194 1.02 -3.40 -10.09
C ALA A 194 1.51 -4.68 -10.79
N TYR A 195 1.12 -5.86 -10.31
CA TYR A 195 1.46 -7.13 -10.96
C TYR A 195 0.97 -7.21 -12.42
N GLY A 196 -0.13 -6.53 -12.78
CA GLY A 196 -0.59 -6.41 -14.17
C GLY A 196 0.40 -5.69 -15.08
N LEU A 197 1.03 -4.60 -14.62
CA LEU A 197 2.07 -3.88 -15.38
C LEU A 197 3.34 -4.72 -15.53
N VAL A 198 3.72 -5.44 -14.47
CA VAL A 198 4.91 -6.31 -14.47
C VAL A 198 4.73 -7.48 -15.43
N GLU A 199 3.58 -8.16 -15.42
CA GLU A 199 3.28 -9.22 -16.40
C GLU A 199 3.28 -8.68 -17.84
N ALA A 200 2.71 -7.49 -18.04
CA ALA A 200 2.60 -6.85 -19.36
C ALA A 200 3.94 -6.31 -19.92
N ILE A 201 5.06 -6.36 -19.20
CA ILE A 201 6.39 -6.14 -19.78
C ILE A 201 6.62 -7.19 -20.89
N PRO A 202 7.06 -6.84 -22.11
CA PRO A 202 7.39 -7.85 -23.12
C PRO A 202 8.56 -8.74 -22.66
N ASP A 203 8.46 -10.06 -22.81
CA ASP A 203 9.59 -10.98 -22.54
C ASP A 203 10.86 -10.55 -23.28
N ALA A 204 10.72 -10.12 -24.53
CA ALA A 204 11.82 -9.63 -25.36
C ALA A 204 12.52 -8.38 -24.78
N THR A 205 11.84 -7.59 -23.95
CA THR A 205 12.47 -6.46 -23.23
C THR A 205 13.41 -6.98 -22.15
N LEU A 206 12.96 -7.94 -21.32
CA LEU A 206 13.78 -8.53 -20.26
C LEU A 206 14.97 -9.31 -20.83
N PHE A 207 14.76 -10.11 -21.90
CA PHE A 207 15.85 -10.79 -22.60
C PHE A 207 16.83 -9.83 -23.29
N ALA A 208 16.42 -8.61 -23.65
CA ALA A 208 17.30 -7.60 -24.24
C ALA A 208 18.14 -6.83 -23.18
N MET A 209 17.82 -6.99 -21.89
CA MET A 209 18.55 -6.42 -20.76
C MET A 209 19.58 -7.39 -20.16
N GLU A 210 19.65 -8.64 -20.62
CA GLU A 210 20.64 -9.62 -20.16
C GLU A 210 22.09 -9.20 -20.53
N ASP A 211 22.98 -9.17 -19.53
CA ASP A 211 24.44 -9.16 -19.75
C ASP A 211 25.16 -10.19 -18.86
N PRO A 212 24.95 -11.51 -19.07
CA PRO A 212 25.49 -12.58 -18.23
C PRO A 212 27.03 -12.72 -18.28
N PHE A 213 27.73 -11.82 -18.98
CA PHE A 213 29.18 -11.85 -19.16
C PHE A 213 29.87 -10.52 -18.83
N ASP A 214 29.17 -9.52 -18.28
CA ASP A 214 29.72 -8.19 -17.95
C ASP A 214 30.44 -7.59 -19.18
N THR A 215 29.74 -7.52 -20.31
CA THR A 215 30.32 -7.16 -21.61
C THR A 215 30.63 -5.67 -21.76
N ASP A 216 29.98 -4.80 -20.99
CA ASP A 216 30.34 -3.39 -20.88
C ASP A 216 31.39 -3.11 -19.79
N GLY A 217 31.64 -4.07 -18.89
CA GLY A 217 32.68 -4.01 -17.86
C GLY A 217 32.28 -3.15 -16.67
N ASP A 218 30.98 -3.04 -16.40
CA ASP A 218 30.41 -2.24 -15.34
C ASP A 218 30.32 -2.98 -13.98
N GLY A 219 30.49 -4.31 -13.98
CA GLY A 219 30.51 -5.18 -12.81
C GLY A 219 29.18 -5.89 -12.49
N VAL A 220 28.14 -5.66 -13.28
CA VAL A 220 26.82 -6.31 -13.19
C VAL A 220 26.73 -7.45 -14.22
N SER A 221 25.97 -8.50 -13.93
CA SER A 221 25.85 -9.68 -14.79
C SER A 221 24.42 -10.21 -14.88
N GLY A 222 23.45 -9.29 -15.04
CA GLY A 222 22.02 -9.56 -15.00
C GLY A 222 21.55 -10.63 -15.99
N ARG A 223 20.68 -11.54 -15.52
CA ARG A 223 20.16 -12.68 -16.30
C ARG A 223 18.66 -12.89 -16.12
N VAL A 224 17.99 -13.43 -17.13
CA VAL A 224 16.58 -13.83 -17.03
C VAL A 224 16.47 -15.20 -16.36
N HIS A 225 15.57 -15.33 -15.37
CA HIS A 225 15.06 -16.65 -14.99
C HIS A 225 14.16 -17.13 -16.13
N VAL A 226 14.49 -18.24 -16.78
CA VAL A 226 13.65 -18.82 -17.84
C VAL A 226 12.74 -19.85 -17.19
N THR A 227 11.43 -19.58 -17.22
CA THR A 227 10.40 -20.36 -16.55
C THR A 227 9.18 -20.55 -17.49
N GLN A 228 8.14 -21.24 -17.04
CA GLN A 228 6.99 -21.62 -17.86
C GLN A 228 5.70 -21.34 -17.07
N ALA A 229 4.63 -20.94 -17.76
CA ALA A 229 3.34 -20.69 -17.11
C ALA A 229 2.57 -22.00 -16.91
N LEU A 230 1.93 -22.16 -15.75
CA LEU A 230 1.11 -23.32 -15.39
C LEU A 230 -0.15 -23.44 -16.27
N GLU A 231 -0.66 -22.31 -16.78
CA GLU A 231 -1.81 -22.25 -17.69
C GLU A 231 -1.47 -22.54 -19.18
N ASP A 232 -0.19 -22.70 -19.54
CA ASP A 232 0.21 -23.01 -20.92
C ASP A 232 0.04 -24.51 -21.23
N GLU A 233 -1.00 -24.87 -21.99
CA GLU A 233 -1.27 -26.22 -22.53
C GLU A 233 -0.07 -26.86 -23.28
N VAL A 234 0.81 -26.03 -23.83
CA VAL A 234 2.09 -26.42 -24.43
C VAL A 234 3.17 -25.54 -23.78
N PRO A 235 4.15 -26.12 -23.06
CA PRO A 235 5.17 -25.34 -22.39
C PRO A 235 5.90 -24.36 -23.32
N VAL A 236 5.88 -23.08 -22.96
CA VAL A 236 6.61 -22.00 -23.62
C VAL A 236 7.56 -21.38 -22.61
N ASP A 237 8.83 -21.24 -23.00
CA ASP A 237 9.84 -20.55 -22.21
C ASP A 237 9.52 -19.04 -22.18
N ARG A 238 9.26 -18.52 -20.98
CA ARG A 238 8.92 -17.12 -20.68
C ARG A 238 9.95 -16.54 -19.72
N ALA A 239 10.03 -15.21 -19.66
CA ALA A 239 10.84 -14.56 -18.63
C ALA A 239 10.14 -14.64 -17.26
N GLY A 240 10.92 -14.89 -16.22
CA GLY A 240 10.49 -14.87 -14.83
C GLY A 240 10.24 -13.47 -14.31
N ARG A 241 9.25 -13.29 -13.42
CA ARG A 241 8.83 -11.97 -12.92
C ARG A 241 8.52 -11.94 -11.43
N PHE A 242 7.82 -12.95 -10.93
CA PHE A 242 7.27 -12.98 -9.57
C PHE A 242 8.04 -13.92 -8.64
N GLY A 243 8.02 -13.61 -7.35
CA GLY A 243 8.86 -14.27 -6.33
C GLY A 243 10.28 -13.70 -6.24
N TRP A 244 11.00 -14.09 -5.18
CA TRP A 244 12.34 -13.58 -4.86
C TRP A 244 13.44 -13.98 -5.86
N LYS A 245 13.22 -15.05 -6.63
CA LYS A 245 14.13 -15.49 -7.70
C LYS A 245 13.47 -15.42 -9.07
N ALA A 246 12.40 -14.62 -9.23
CA ALA A 246 11.64 -14.52 -10.48
C ALA A 246 11.05 -15.85 -10.97
N GLN A 247 10.83 -16.84 -10.09
CA GLN A 247 10.56 -18.21 -10.52
C GLN A 247 9.21 -18.42 -11.24
N ILE A 248 8.28 -17.46 -11.17
CA ILE A 248 6.96 -17.51 -11.83
C ILE A 248 6.83 -16.41 -12.91
N PRO A 249 6.29 -16.70 -14.12
CA PRO A 249 6.18 -15.71 -15.20
C PRO A 249 4.87 -14.92 -15.24
N THR A 250 3.74 -15.49 -14.77
CA THR A 250 2.40 -14.88 -14.89
C THR A 250 1.70 -14.74 -13.53
N VAL A 251 0.77 -13.80 -13.44
CA VAL A 251 -0.03 -13.53 -12.24
C VAL A 251 -0.94 -14.72 -11.92
N LEU A 252 -1.49 -15.38 -12.95
CA LEU A 252 -2.34 -16.57 -12.76
C LEU A 252 -1.54 -17.76 -12.21
N SER A 253 -0.36 -18.03 -12.79
CA SER A 253 0.56 -19.02 -12.23
C SER A 253 0.95 -18.70 -10.79
N PHE A 254 1.20 -17.42 -10.47
CA PHE A 254 1.58 -17.00 -9.11
C PHE A 254 0.42 -17.23 -8.12
N SER A 255 -0.80 -16.85 -8.50
CA SER A 255 -2.00 -17.11 -7.69
C SER A 255 -2.23 -18.60 -7.45
N ALA A 256 -2.00 -19.45 -8.45
CA ALA A 256 -2.18 -20.90 -8.33
C ALA A 256 -1.10 -21.57 -7.48
N ASP A 257 0.18 -21.22 -7.69
CA ASP A 257 1.33 -21.72 -6.92
C ASP A 257 1.23 -21.32 -5.44
N ALA A 258 0.94 -20.04 -5.16
CA ALA A 258 0.78 -19.55 -3.79
C ALA A 258 -0.47 -20.12 -3.10
N SER A 259 -1.58 -20.34 -3.81
CA SER A 259 -2.79 -20.95 -3.23
C SER A 259 -2.49 -22.37 -2.72
N LEU A 260 -1.74 -23.16 -3.47
CA LEU A 260 -1.32 -24.49 -3.00
C LEU A 260 -0.24 -24.38 -1.91
N GLY A 261 0.90 -23.74 -2.20
CA GLY A 261 2.08 -23.75 -1.33
C GLY A 261 1.91 -23.04 0.02
N GLU A 262 1.09 -21.98 0.09
CA GLU A 262 0.94 -21.15 1.30
C GLU A 262 -0.37 -21.37 2.05
N MET A 263 -1.41 -21.88 1.37
CA MET A 263 -2.76 -22.06 1.91
C MET A 263 -3.27 -23.51 1.84
N GLY A 264 -2.61 -24.41 1.11
CA GLY A 264 -3.09 -25.77 0.88
C GLY A 264 -4.43 -25.78 0.12
N LEU A 265 -4.62 -24.86 -0.83
CA LEU A 265 -5.84 -24.80 -1.65
C LEU A 265 -5.52 -25.35 -3.04
N THR A 266 -5.87 -26.61 -3.28
CA THR A 266 -5.70 -27.25 -4.60
C THR A 266 -6.61 -26.60 -5.62
N ASN A 267 -6.16 -26.53 -6.87
CA ASN A 267 -6.82 -25.76 -7.91
C ASN A 267 -6.70 -26.40 -9.31
N ARG A 268 -7.38 -25.83 -10.30
CA ARG A 268 -7.43 -26.41 -11.65
C ARG A 268 -6.08 -26.51 -12.38
N LEU A 269 -5.05 -25.77 -11.95
CA LEU A 269 -3.70 -25.82 -12.53
C LEU A 269 -2.78 -26.74 -11.70
N LEU A 270 -2.97 -26.78 -10.38
CA LEU A 270 -2.27 -27.65 -9.44
C LEU A 270 -3.30 -28.43 -8.59
N PRO A 271 -3.80 -29.59 -9.10
CA PRO A 271 -4.97 -30.26 -8.56
C PRO A 271 -4.66 -31.38 -7.55
N ASP A 272 -3.41 -31.54 -7.13
CA ASP A 272 -2.97 -32.57 -6.19
C ASP A 272 -2.35 -31.88 -4.95
N GLU A 273 -2.80 -32.24 -3.74
CA GLU A 273 -2.32 -31.65 -2.47
C GLU A 273 -0.87 -32.02 -2.09
N LEU A 274 -0.20 -31.11 -1.36
CA LEU A 274 1.13 -31.30 -0.79
C LEU A 274 1.09 -32.23 0.43
N ALA A 275 1.70 -33.40 0.29
CA ALA A 275 1.77 -34.40 1.36
C ALA A 275 2.70 -33.94 2.50
N PRO A 276 2.23 -33.84 3.76
CA PRO A 276 3.06 -33.39 4.88
C PRO A 276 4.29 -34.27 5.08
N ASN A 277 5.49 -33.69 5.11
CA ASN A 277 6.76 -34.43 5.15
C ASN A 277 6.96 -35.42 3.98
N GLY A 278 6.20 -35.30 2.89
CA GLY A 278 6.15 -36.27 1.78
C GLY A 278 5.35 -37.55 2.07
N ASP A 279 4.65 -37.66 3.21
CA ASP A 279 3.90 -38.86 3.59
C ASP A 279 2.47 -38.84 3.02
N ALA A 280 2.31 -39.44 1.83
CA ALA A 280 1.01 -39.59 1.18
C ALA A 280 0.01 -40.48 1.95
N ALA A 281 0.45 -41.29 2.91
CA ALA A 281 -0.45 -42.06 3.78
C ALA A 281 -1.01 -41.17 4.91
N LEU A 282 -0.16 -40.31 5.48
CA LEU A 282 -0.58 -39.28 6.42
C LEU A 282 -1.51 -38.25 5.76
N LEU A 283 -1.19 -37.80 4.54
CA LEU A 283 -2.07 -36.92 3.75
C LEU A 283 -3.50 -37.50 3.67
N ALA A 284 -3.66 -38.78 3.34
CA ALA A 284 -4.96 -39.44 3.24
C ALA A 284 -5.71 -39.65 4.59
N GLU A 285 -5.07 -39.37 5.74
CA GLU A 285 -5.73 -39.27 7.06
C GLU A 285 -6.03 -37.82 7.46
N CYS A 286 -5.35 -36.86 6.84
CA CYS A 286 -5.30 -35.45 7.18
C CYS A 286 -6.22 -34.58 6.31
N ASP A 287 -6.16 -34.77 4.99
CA ASP A 287 -7.15 -34.22 4.08
C ASP A 287 -8.49 -34.96 4.24
N THR A 288 -9.55 -34.17 4.25
CA THR A 288 -10.95 -34.62 4.40
C THR A 288 -11.91 -33.92 3.43
N VAL A 289 -11.39 -33.05 2.56
CA VAL A 289 -12.14 -32.43 1.47
C VAL A 289 -11.89 -33.29 0.22
N ALA A 290 -12.01 -32.75 -0.99
CA ALA A 290 -11.83 -33.53 -2.21
C ALA A 290 -11.34 -32.63 -3.34
N ASP A 291 -10.13 -32.89 -3.79
CA ASP A 291 -9.42 -32.08 -4.78
C ASP A 291 -10.11 -32.08 -6.17
N PRO A 292 -10.01 -30.97 -6.94
CA PRO A 292 -9.53 -29.67 -6.49
C PRO A 292 -10.60 -28.93 -5.67
N GLU A 293 -10.23 -28.29 -4.57
CA GLU A 293 -11.21 -27.54 -3.76
C GLU A 293 -11.56 -26.17 -4.33
N ASP A 294 -10.66 -25.57 -5.11
CA ASP A 294 -10.99 -24.37 -5.87
C ASP A 294 -11.92 -24.70 -7.06
N PHE A 295 -13.23 -24.54 -6.84
CA PHE A 295 -14.27 -24.67 -7.85
C PHE A 295 -14.79 -23.33 -8.37
N ALA A 296 -15.25 -23.36 -9.62
CA ALA A 296 -15.88 -22.22 -10.28
C ALA A 296 -17.17 -21.75 -9.56
N ASP A 297 -17.31 -20.43 -9.41
CA ASP A 297 -18.51 -19.76 -8.90
C ASP A 297 -19.65 -19.69 -9.94
N GLU A 298 -20.70 -18.93 -9.63
CA GLU A 298 -21.86 -18.77 -10.52
C GLU A 298 -21.56 -18.07 -11.86
N ASN A 299 -20.43 -17.35 -11.95
CA ASN A 299 -19.94 -16.71 -13.16
C ASN A 299 -18.91 -17.57 -13.91
N GLY A 300 -18.50 -18.71 -13.33
CA GLY A 300 -17.48 -19.58 -13.90
C GLY A 300 -16.06 -19.28 -13.41
N LEU A 301 -15.87 -18.36 -12.46
CA LEU A 301 -14.55 -17.95 -11.96
C LEU A 301 -14.14 -18.76 -10.73
N HIS A 302 -12.89 -19.19 -10.71
CA HIS A 302 -12.25 -19.85 -9.57
C HIS A 302 -11.66 -18.81 -8.59
N PHE A 303 -11.24 -19.23 -7.40
CA PHE A 303 -10.51 -18.41 -6.44
C PHE A 303 -9.24 -17.84 -7.04
N ILE A 304 -8.45 -18.68 -7.75
CA ILE A 304 -7.23 -18.21 -8.41
C ILE A 304 -7.49 -17.15 -9.49
N ASP A 305 -8.66 -17.14 -10.13
CA ASP A 305 -9.04 -16.10 -11.10
C ASP A 305 -9.31 -14.77 -10.38
N ARG A 306 -10.17 -14.79 -9.35
CA ARG A 306 -10.53 -13.59 -8.59
C ARG A 306 -9.31 -12.96 -7.90
N VAL A 307 -8.41 -13.77 -7.35
CA VAL A 307 -7.14 -13.28 -6.78
C VAL A 307 -6.22 -12.71 -7.87
N THR A 308 -6.18 -13.33 -9.06
CA THR A 308 -5.42 -12.82 -10.21
C THR A 308 -5.97 -11.47 -10.67
N ASP A 309 -7.28 -11.31 -10.81
CA ASP A 309 -7.94 -10.04 -11.14
C ASP A 309 -7.52 -8.93 -10.16
N PHE A 310 -7.60 -9.18 -8.86
CA PHE A 310 -7.15 -8.20 -7.85
C PHE A 310 -5.69 -7.78 -8.05
N GLN A 311 -4.77 -8.74 -8.14
CA GLN A 311 -3.33 -8.46 -8.33
C GLN A 311 -3.03 -7.76 -9.67
N ARG A 312 -3.78 -8.09 -10.72
CA ARG A 312 -3.66 -7.52 -12.06
C ARG A 312 -4.15 -6.07 -12.14
N TYR A 313 -5.23 -5.76 -11.43
CA TYR A 313 -5.90 -4.46 -11.43
C TYR A 313 -5.43 -3.50 -10.34
N LEU A 314 -4.62 -3.95 -9.38
CA LEU A 314 -3.92 -3.09 -8.42
C LEU A 314 -3.00 -2.09 -9.13
N ALA A 315 -3.14 -0.81 -8.79
CA ALA A 315 -2.32 0.28 -9.29
C ALA A 315 -0.85 0.21 -8.80
N PRO A 316 0.08 0.89 -9.49
CA PRO A 316 1.43 1.10 -8.99
C PRO A 316 1.43 2.08 -7.81
N PRO A 317 2.35 1.94 -6.83
CA PRO A 317 2.56 2.96 -5.81
C PRO A 317 2.94 4.31 -6.46
N PRO A 318 2.42 5.44 -5.94
CA PRO A 318 2.74 6.78 -6.45
C PRO A 318 4.19 7.18 -6.12
N GLN A 319 4.67 8.23 -6.77
CA GLN A 319 5.91 8.91 -6.40
C GLN A 319 5.68 10.42 -6.30
N THR A 320 5.98 10.99 -5.14
CA THR A 320 5.81 12.42 -4.86
C THR A 320 7.05 13.00 -4.17
N PRO A 321 7.81 13.93 -4.79
CA PRO A 321 7.58 14.55 -6.10
C PRO A 321 7.78 13.62 -7.31
N LYS A 322 6.98 13.82 -8.37
CA LYS A 322 6.90 12.95 -9.57
C LYS A 322 8.24 12.84 -10.33
N ASN A 323 9.02 13.92 -10.38
CA ASN A 323 10.36 13.95 -10.96
C ASN A 323 11.23 15.09 -10.45
N GLY A 324 12.53 15.03 -10.78
CA GLY A 324 13.47 16.16 -10.67
C GLY A 324 14.36 16.16 -9.42
N MET A 325 14.14 15.20 -8.51
CA MET A 325 14.93 15.06 -7.28
C MET A 325 16.41 14.82 -7.58
N LEU A 326 17.29 15.52 -6.87
CA LEU A 326 18.73 15.31 -6.86
C LEU A 326 19.08 13.88 -6.41
N GLY A 327 18.29 13.30 -5.51
CA GLY A 327 18.45 11.92 -5.07
C GLY A 327 18.35 10.89 -6.21
N GLU A 328 17.45 11.10 -7.18
CA GLU A 328 17.34 10.26 -8.39
C GLU A 328 18.57 10.42 -9.30
N GLN A 329 19.10 11.65 -9.42
CA GLN A 329 20.33 11.89 -10.16
C GLN A 329 21.53 11.21 -9.49
N ILE A 330 21.62 11.25 -8.15
CA ILE A 330 22.65 10.55 -7.37
C ILE A 330 22.52 9.03 -7.55
N PHE A 331 21.31 8.48 -7.43
CA PHE A 331 21.01 7.06 -7.64
C PHE A 331 21.52 6.54 -8.98
N ASN A 332 21.30 7.31 -10.05
CA ASN A 332 21.83 7.02 -11.38
C ASN A 332 23.36 7.17 -11.46
N ASN A 333 23.92 8.23 -10.87
CA ASN A 333 25.36 8.50 -10.92
C ASN A 333 26.22 7.50 -10.13
N ILE A 334 25.69 6.90 -9.06
CA ILE A 334 26.38 5.85 -8.29
C ILE A 334 26.12 4.44 -8.81
N GLY A 335 25.28 4.27 -9.84
CA GLY A 335 25.02 2.99 -10.49
C GLY A 335 24.02 2.08 -9.78
N CYS A 336 23.10 2.61 -8.97
CA CYS A 336 21.99 1.79 -8.46
C CYS A 336 21.03 1.35 -9.59
N ASN A 337 20.87 2.23 -10.59
CA ASN A 337 19.98 2.05 -11.73
C ASN A 337 20.40 0.94 -12.71
N LYS A 338 21.58 0.34 -12.53
CA LYS A 338 22.07 -0.78 -13.36
C LYS A 338 21.21 -2.04 -13.20
N CYS A 339 20.77 -2.30 -11.96
CA CYS A 339 19.78 -3.34 -11.64
C CYS A 339 18.40 -2.68 -11.41
N HIS A 340 18.37 -1.58 -10.66
CA HIS A 340 17.13 -0.85 -10.38
C HIS A 340 16.75 0.11 -11.51
N THR A 341 16.58 -0.43 -12.72
CA THR A 341 16.20 0.32 -13.93
C THR A 341 14.95 1.16 -13.65
N SER A 342 15.06 2.48 -13.85
CA SER A 342 14.05 3.45 -13.40
C SER A 342 12.67 3.20 -14.01
N THR A 343 12.65 2.89 -15.31
CA THR A 343 11.47 2.98 -16.17
C THR A 343 11.38 1.77 -17.07
N LEU A 344 10.18 1.19 -17.18
CA LEU A 344 9.85 0.16 -18.16
C LEU A 344 8.55 0.52 -18.89
N THR A 345 8.31 -0.13 -20.03
CA THR A 345 7.09 0.04 -20.82
C THR A 345 6.45 -1.32 -21.06
N THR A 346 5.13 -1.39 -20.88
CA THR A 346 4.34 -2.58 -21.21
C THR A 346 4.20 -2.78 -22.73
N ALA A 347 3.81 -3.97 -23.16
CA ALA A 347 3.58 -4.26 -24.57
C ALA A 347 2.39 -3.48 -25.15
N ASP A 348 2.47 -3.09 -26.42
CA ASP A 348 1.33 -2.62 -27.22
C ASP A 348 0.68 -3.81 -27.97
N ASP A 349 0.29 -4.83 -27.22
CA ASP A 349 -0.35 -6.03 -27.77
C ASP A 349 -1.88 -5.93 -27.65
N PRO A 350 -2.67 -5.98 -28.74
CA PRO A 350 -4.12 -5.90 -28.67
C PRO A 350 -4.81 -7.04 -27.92
N GLU A 351 -4.12 -8.15 -27.61
CA GLU A 351 -4.63 -9.22 -26.72
C GLU A 351 -4.54 -8.83 -25.23
N LEU A 352 -3.69 -7.86 -24.87
CA LEU A 352 -3.70 -7.25 -23.54
C LEU A 352 -4.88 -6.28 -23.36
N GLU A 353 -5.33 -6.20 -22.12
CA GLU A 353 -6.36 -5.26 -21.67
C GLU A 353 -5.91 -3.81 -21.85
N SER A 354 -6.83 -2.94 -22.25
CA SER A 354 -6.47 -1.61 -22.78
C SER A 354 -5.75 -0.70 -21.79
N PHE A 355 -6.01 -0.80 -20.49
CA PHE A 355 -5.35 0.01 -19.46
C PHE A 355 -3.89 -0.41 -19.21
N LEU A 356 -3.50 -1.62 -19.63
CA LEU A 356 -2.13 -2.13 -19.52
C LEU A 356 -1.28 -1.89 -20.77
N ARG A 357 -1.84 -1.41 -21.89
CA ARG A 357 -1.09 -1.35 -23.17
C ARG A 357 -0.28 -0.07 -23.32
N ASN A 358 0.97 -0.21 -23.79
CA ASN A 358 1.87 0.91 -24.09
C ASN A 358 1.96 1.94 -22.93
N ARG A 359 1.94 1.46 -21.68
CA ARG A 359 2.02 2.27 -20.47
C ARG A 359 3.48 2.27 -19.99
N GLU A 360 4.05 3.46 -19.92
CA GLU A 360 5.32 3.68 -19.22
C GLU A 360 5.06 3.72 -17.71
N PHE A 361 5.93 3.08 -16.93
CA PHE A 361 5.84 3.06 -15.47
C PHE A 361 7.22 3.00 -14.84
N LYS A 362 7.31 3.38 -13.55
CA LYS A 362 8.58 3.49 -12.81
C LYS A 362 8.74 2.43 -11.72
N PRO A 363 9.15 1.19 -12.05
CA PRO A 363 9.32 0.14 -11.05
C PRO A 363 10.61 0.29 -10.24
N TYR A 364 11.63 1.00 -10.77
CA TYR A 364 12.99 1.01 -10.22
C TYR A 364 13.51 -0.43 -9.99
N GLY A 365 13.47 -1.24 -11.05
CA GLY A 365 13.77 -2.67 -11.03
C GLY A 365 13.69 -3.28 -12.44
N ASP A 366 14.71 -4.04 -12.81
CA ASP A 366 14.80 -4.76 -14.09
C ASP A 366 14.16 -6.16 -14.09
N PHE A 367 13.80 -6.68 -12.90
CA PHE A 367 13.27 -8.05 -12.71
C PHE A 367 14.27 -9.16 -13.11
N LEU A 368 15.55 -8.84 -13.31
CA LEU A 368 16.61 -9.80 -13.60
C LEU A 368 17.21 -10.39 -12.32
N LEU A 369 17.89 -11.52 -12.49
CA LEU A 369 18.71 -12.20 -11.50
C LEU A 369 20.11 -11.58 -11.44
N HIS A 370 20.56 -11.25 -10.23
CA HIS A 370 21.89 -10.74 -9.93
C HIS A 370 22.53 -11.50 -8.77
N CYS A 371 23.81 -11.82 -8.87
CA CYS A 371 24.57 -12.46 -7.80
C CYS A 371 24.83 -11.47 -6.66
N MET A 372 24.08 -11.62 -5.57
CA MET A 372 24.09 -10.73 -4.41
C MET A 372 25.19 -11.05 -3.38
N GLY A 373 26.15 -11.93 -3.72
CA GLY A 373 27.24 -12.30 -2.82
C GLY A 373 26.72 -12.96 -1.54
N THR A 374 27.02 -12.36 -0.37
CA THR A 374 26.49 -12.84 0.92
C THR A 374 25.04 -12.46 1.21
N LEU A 375 24.39 -11.71 0.30
CA LEU A 375 22.93 -11.54 0.24
C LEU A 375 22.26 -12.52 -0.74
N GLY A 376 23.00 -13.53 -1.24
CA GLY A 376 22.37 -14.73 -1.79
C GLY A 376 21.73 -15.59 -0.70
N ASP A 377 20.61 -16.23 -1.01
CA ASP A 377 19.86 -17.11 -0.10
C ASP A 377 20.42 -18.56 -0.06
N GLY A 378 21.35 -18.92 -0.95
CA GLY A 378 21.86 -20.29 -1.08
C GLY A 378 20.90 -21.27 -1.77
N VAL A 379 19.68 -20.85 -2.11
CA VAL A 379 18.64 -21.68 -2.72
C VAL A 379 18.76 -21.61 -4.23
N ARG A 380 18.62 -22.75 -4.90
CA ARG A 380 18.61 -22.85 -6.36
C ARG A 380 17.20 -23.14 -6.86
N MET A 381 16.69 -22.35 -7.80
CA MET A 381 15.37 -22.55 -8.41
C MET A 381 15.53 -22.51 -9.93
N GLY A 382 15.22 -23.60 -10.64
CA GLY A 382 15.33 -23.65 -12.11
C GLY A 382 16.72 -23.28 -12.62
N ASN A 383 16.82 -22.18 -13.37
CA ASN A 383 18.09 -21.62 -13.84
C ASN A 383 18.64 -20.46 -12.96
N ALA A 384 17.99 -20.09 -11.87
CA ALA A 384 18.51 -19.17 -10.85
C ALA A 384 19.47 -19.88 -9.90
N PHE A 385 20.69 -19.37 -9.76
CA PHE A 385 21.76 -19.91 -8.93
C PHE A 385 21.68 -19.46 -7.46
N GLU A 386 22.48 -20.11 -6.62
CA GLU A 386 22.49 -20.00 -5.17
C GLU A 386 22.85 -18.60 -4.64
N CYS A 387 23.58 -17.78 -5.41
CA CYS A 387 23.84 -16.37 -5.04
C CYS A 387 22.86 -15.37 -5.64
N GLU A 388 21.99 -15.80 -6.57
CA GLU A 388 21.22 -14.90 -7.41
C GLU A 388 19.88 -14.53 -6.78
N MET A 389 19.56 -13.24 -6.70
CA MET A 389 18.24 -12.75 -6.32
C MET A 389 17.66 -11.91 -7.45
N LYS A 390 16.34 -11.92 -7.60
CA LYS A 390 15.65 -11.01 -8.51
C LYS A 390 15.73 -9.59 -7.96
N THR A 391 16.06 -8.60 -8.78
CA THR A 391 15.88 -7.19 -8.39
C THR A 391 14.40 -6.95 -8.05
N PRO A 392 14.03 -6.62 -6.80
CA PRO A 392 12.66 -6.21 -6.47
C PRO A 392 12.45 -4.77 -6.96
N PRO A 393 11.25 -4.40 -7.43
CA PRO A 393 10.94 -3.00 -7.69
C PRO A 393 11.09 -2.19 -6.40
N LEU A 394 11.52 -0.92 -6.49
CA LEU A 394 11.61 0.01 -5.35
C LEU A 394 10.39 0.91 -5.22
N TRP A 395 9.38 0.81 -6.08
CA TRP A 395 8.09 1.44 -5.81
C TRP A 395 7.53 0.97 -4.45
N GLY A 396 6.83 1.87 -3.73
CA GLY A 396 6.32 1.58 -2.39
C GLY A 396 7.39 1.24 -1.35
N LEU A 397 8.67 1.62 -1.57
CA LEU A 397 9.74 1.39 -0.60
C LEU A 397 9.48 2.09 0.74
N ARG A 398 8.82 3.27 0.71
CA ARG A 398 8.33 4.00 1.89
C ARG A 398 7.71 3.08 2.95
N TRP A 399 6.81 2.21 2.50
CA TRP A 399 5.98 1.35 3.35
C TRP A 399 6.70 0.09 3.86
N ARG A 400 7.96 -0.14 3.45
CA ARG A 400 8.72 -1.32 3.88
C ARG A 400 9.23 -1.17 5.32
N SER A 401 8.47 -1.77 6.22
CA SER A 401 8.84 -1.92 7.64
C SER A 401 10.10 -2.79 7.82
N VAL A 402 10.32 -3.79 6.96
CA VAL A 402 11.54 -4.61 6.87
C VAL A 402 12.08 -4.61 5.43
N MET A 403 13.41 -4.65 5.28
CA MET A 403 14.09 -4.62 3.97
C MET A 403 15.07 -5.78 3.80
N LEU A 404 15.43 -6.05 2.54
CA LEU A 404 16.13 -7.25 2.05
C LEU A 404 15.26 -8.53 2.14
N HIS A 405 15.65 -9.58 1.40
CA HIS A 405 14.86 -10.81 1.27
C HIS A 405 14.61 -11.53 2.60
N ASP A 406 15.54 -11.42 3.55
CA ASP A 406 15.45 -12.04 4.88
C ASP A 406 15.00 -11.08 5.99
N GLY A 407 14.69 -9.82 5.64
CA GLY A 407 14.23 -8.80 6.57
C GLY A 407 15.30 -8.30 7.55
N ARG A 408 16.60 -8.58 7.36
CA ARG A 408 17.64 -8.17 8.33
C ARG A 408 17.72 -6.64 8.55
N ALA A 409 17.36 -5.85 7.54
CA ALA A 409 17.30 -4.40 7.61
C ALA A 409 15.92 -3.92 8.13
N ALA A 410 15.70 -4.07 9.44
CA ALA A 410 14.42 -3.82 10.12
C ALA A 410 14.47 -2.81 11.29
N ASN A 411 15.65 -2.30 11.64
CA ASN A 411 15.85 -1.46 12.82
C ASN A 411 16.01 0.02 12.47
N GLY A 412 15.44 0.89 13.31
CA GLY A 412 15.55 2.34 13.18
C GLY A 412 14.42 2.97 12.37
N ASN A 413 14.62 4.21 11.94
CA ASN A 413 13.70 4.94 11.07
C ASN A 413 13.85 4.48 9.59
N PHE A 414 13.23 5.20 8.65
CA PHE A 414 13.37 4.89 7.21
C PHE A 414 14.83 4.99 6.74
N GLU A 415 15.53 6.08 7.08
CA GLU A 415 16.94 6.32 6.73
C GLU A 415 17.88 5.21 7.27
N ASP A 416 17.70 4.79 8.52
CA ASP A 416 18.48 3.72 9.15
C ASP A 416 18.34 2.39 8.38
N LYS A 417 17.10 2.03 8.01
CA LYS A 417 16.80 0.78 7.29
C LYS A 417 17.31 0.81 5.86
N VAL A 418 17.07 1.90 5.12
CA VAL A 418 17.59 2.07 3.74
C VAL A 418 19.11 2.06 3.74
N THR A 419 19.76 2.80 4.64
CA THR A 419 21.22 2.83 4.76
C THR A 419 21.78 1.45 5.08
N THR A 420 21.17 0.71 6.00
CA THR A 420 21.55 -0.68 6.32
C THR A 420 21.39 -1.57 5.09
N ALA A 421 20.25 -1.48 4.38
CA ALA A 421 20.01 -2.28 3.18
C ALA A 421 21.05 -2.02 2.10
N ILE A 422 21.36 -0.76 1.77
CA ILE A 422 22.37 -0.40 0.76
C ILE A 422 23.76 -0.91 1.16
N LEU A 423 24.17 -0.79 2.42
CA LEU A 423 25.49 -1.26 2.87
C LEU A 423 25.65 -2.79 2.79
N GLU A 424 24.57 -3.56 2.95
CA GLU A 424 24.62 -5.02 2.80
C GLU A 424 24.76 -5.48 1.33
N HIS A 425 24.45 -4.63 0.33
CA HIS A 425 24.51 -5.00 -1.10
C HIS A 425 25.92 -5.35 -1.61
N GLY A 426 26.98 -4.93 -0.91
CA GLY A 426 28.33 -4.93 -1.48
C GLY A 426 29.30 -6.03 -1.02
N LEU A 427 28.87 -7.04 -0.25
CA LEU A 427 29.80 -8.09 0.21
C LEU A 427 29.84 -9.27 -0.79
N PHE A 428 30.81 -9.20 -1.71
CA PHE A 428 31.05 -10.18 -2.78
C PHE A 428 29.93 -10.30 -3.84
N GLY A 429 29.07 -9.29 -3.97
CA GLY A 429 28.00 -9.24 -4.98
C GLY A 429 28.25 -8.22 -6.09
N GLU A 430 27.43 -8.26 -7.14
CA GLU A 430 27.51 -7.33 -8.29
C GLU A 430 27.37 -5.86 -7.86
N ALA A 431 26.49 -5.57 -6.90
CA ALA A 431 26.24 -4.23 -6.36
C ALA A 431 27.36 -3.66 -5.46
N THR A 432 28.54 -4.31 -5.38
CA THR A 432 29.72 -3.81 -4.62
C THR A 432 30.11 -2.39 -5.03
N GLY A 433 30.16 -2.10 -6.33
CA GLY A 433 30.55 -0.77 -6.82
C GLY A 433 29.59 0.33 -6.39
N SER A 434 28.28 0.06 -6.47
CA SER A 434 27.23 1.02 -6.09
C SER A 434 27.16 1.23 -4.58
N MET A 435 27.41 0.18 -3.78
CA MET A 435 27.55 0.27 -2.32
C MET A 435 28.77 1.11 -1.90
N GLU A 436 29.95 0.86 -2.49
CA GLU A 436 31.15 1.65 -2.20
C GLU A 436 31.00 3.12 -2.63
N ALA A 437 30.34 3.36 -3.77
CA ALA A 437 30.02 4.71 -4.24
C ALA A 437 29.03 5.42 -3.31
N PHE A 438 27.99 4.72 -2.81
CA PHE A 438 27.12 5.23 -1.76
C PHE A 438 27.90 5.59 -0.50
N ASP A 439 28.75 4.71 0.03
CA ASP A 439 29.46 5.01 1.28
C ASP A 439 30.39 6.23 1.15
N ALA A 440 30.97 6.43 -0.03
CA ALA A 440 31.80 7.59 -0.36
C ALA A 440 31.04 8.93 -0.52
N LEU A 441 29.70 8.93 -0.60
CA LEU A 441 28.89 10.15 -0.72
C LEU A 441 29.01 11.06 0.51
N SER A 442 28.80 12.37 0.30
CA SER A 442 28.65 13.30 1.43
C SER A 442 27.37 13.04 2.21
N SER A 443 27.29 13.50 3.47
CA SER A 443 26.06 13.38 4.27
C SER A 443 24.86 14.07 3.61
N THR A 444 25.10 15.13 2.84
CA THR A 444 24.04 15.84 2.10
C THR A 444 23.54 15.02 0.91
N ASP A 445 24.45 14.37 0.18
CA ASP A 445 24.10 13.53 -0.96
C ASP A 445 23.42 12.23 -0.51
N LYS A 446 23.89 11.61 0.60
CA LYS A 446 23.20 10.48 1.24
C LYS A 446 21.77 10.85 1.63
N ALA A 447 21.57 12.01 2.27
CA ALA A 447 20.24 12.48 2.64
C ALA A 447 19.34 12.80 1.42
N ALA A 448 19.90 13.33 0.32
CA ALA A 448 19.15 13.57 -0.91
C ALA A 448 18.70 12.25 -1.57
N LEU A 449 19.60 11.26 -1.65
CA LEU A 449 19.27 9.91 -2.11
C LEU A 449 18.19 9.25 -1.24
N VAL A 450 18.30 9.35 0.09
CA VAL A 450 17.29 8.80 1.00
C VAL A 450 15.94 9.50 0.84
N ARG A 451 15.89 10.84 0.66
CA ARG A 451 14.63 11.54 0.34
C ARG A 451 13.98 11.05 -0.96
N PHE A 452 14.77 10.79 -2.00
CA PHE A 452 14.26 10.19 -3.22
C PHE A 452 13.73 8.77 -2.98
N LEU A 453 14.39 7.96 -2.17
CA LEU A 453 13.89 6.63 -1.83
C LEU A 453 12.63 6.70 -0.93
N ASP A 454 12.47 7.77 -0.14
CA ASP A 454 11.32 8.06 0.74
C ASP A 454 10.07 8.54 -0.03
N SER A 455 10.26 9.11 -1.24
CA SER A 455 9.16 9.48 -2.15
C SER A 455 8.53 8.29 -2.87
N LEU A 456 9.22 7.15 -2.96
CA LEU A 456 8.73 5.95 -3.63
C LEU A 456 7.62 5.29 -2.80
N GLY A 457 6.37 5.61 -3.14
CA GLY A 457 5.15 5.20 -2.45
C GLY A 457 4.39 6.34 -1.75
N ARG A 458 4.88 7.58 -1.77
CA ARG A 458 4.23 8.75 -1.15
C ARG A 458 3.14 9.31 -2.08
N VAL A 459 1.96 9.59 -1.52
CA VAL A 459 0.83 10.20 -2.24
C VAL A 459 1.09 11.70 -2.43
N GLU A 460 0.52 12.34 -3.45
CA GLU A 460 0.42 13.81 -3.49
C GLU A 460 -0.28 14.36 -2.24
N PHE A 461 0.21 15.49 -1.71
CA PHE A 461 -0.26 16.14 -0.49
C PHE A 461 -0.08 15.37 0.84
N ASP A 462 0.31 14.10 0.84
CA ASP A 462 0.67 13.33 2.04
C ASP A 462 2.05 13.79 2.57
N TYR A 463 2.06 14.75 3.51
CA TYR A 463 3.26 15.40 4.04
C TYR A 463 3.89 14.60 5.17
N ASP A 464 3.11 14.14 6.13
CA ASP A 464 3.66 13.36 7.26
C ASP A 464 4.02 11.92 6.83
N GLY A 465 3.37 11.43 5.77
CA GLY A 465 3.73 10.23 5.07
C GLY A 465 3.07 8.97 5.65
N ASP A 466 1.79 9.04 6.04
CA ASP A 466 1.01 7.94 6.64
C ASP A 466 -0.06 7.30 5.73
N GLU A 467 -0.25 7.84 4.51
CA GLU A 467 -1.12 7.42 3.39
C GLU A 467 -2.51 8.09 3.33
N ASP A 468 -3.01 8.63 4.44
CA ASP A 468 -4.21 9.47 4.43
C ASP A 468 -3.80 10.92 4.03
N VAL A 469 -4.71 11.67 3.39
CA VAL A 469 -4.53 13.11 3.13
C VAL A 469 -5.56 13.85 3.96
N ASP A 470 -5.13 14.36 5.11
CA ASP A 470 -6.03 14.85 6.16
C ASP A 470 -5.76 16.31 6.57
N ILE A 471 -6.38 16.74 7.67
CA ILE A 471 -6.31 18.13 8.15
C ILE A 471 -4.89 18.52 8.62
N LEU A 472 -4.04 17.56 9.01
CA LEU A 472 -2.65 17.79 9.35
C LEU A 472 -1.84 18.17 8.09
N ASP A 473 -2.09 17.48 6.97
CA ASP A 473 -1.49 17.80 5.68
C ASP A 473 -1.96 19.17 5.16
N PHE A 474 -3.25 19.47 5.35
CA PHE A 474 -3.82 20.78 4.98
C PHE A 474 -3.03 21.94 5.58
N TYR A 475 -2.67 21.89 6.87
CA TYR A 475 -1.91 22.98 7.49
C TYR A 475 -0.48 23.08 6.97
N VAL A 476 0.17 21.96 6.60
CA VAL A 476 1.49 22.00 5.97
C VAL A 476 1.39 22.56 4.53
N PHE A 477 0.35 22.17 3.78
CA PHE A 477 0.05 22.74 2.47
C PHE A 477 -0.24 24.25 2.55
N ALA A 478 -1.01 24.69 3.55
CA ALA A 478 -1.33 26.10 3.76
C ALA A 478 -0.08 26.96 4.07
N GLU A 479 0.89 26.43 4.83
CA GLU A 479 2.19 27.11 5.01
C GLU A 479 2.97 27.24 3.69
N CYS A 480 2.86 26.26 2.78
CA CYS A 480 3.48 26.29 1.46
C CYS A 480 2.77 27.26 0.49
N PHE A 481 1.43 27.21 0.43
CA PHE A 481 0.59 28.08 -0.40
C PHE A 481 0.72 29.57 -0.01
N ALA A 482 0.95 29.86 1.28
CA ALA A 482 1.19 31.22 1.76
C ALA A 482 2.63 31.74 1.52
N SER A 483 3.50 30.95 0.85
CA SER A 483 4.92 31.25 0.69
C SER A 483 5.27 31.81 -0.69
N ASP A 484 6.06 32.89 -0.74
CA ASP A 484 6.69 33.41 -1.98
C ASP A 484 8.00 32.65 -2.33
N ASP A 485 8.40 31.61 -1.58
CA ASP A 485 9.64 30.87 -1.82
C ASP A 485 9.48 29.85 -2.96
N VAL A 486 10.41 29.86 -3.92
CA VAL A 486 10.42 28.94 -5.07
C VAL A 486 10.50 27.48 -4.58
N ILE A 487 9.47 26.71 -4.89
CA ILE A 487 9.41 25.28 -4.65
C ILE A 487 10.34 24.57 -5.62
N SER A 488 11.01 23.53 -5.11
CA SER A 488 11.86 22.65 -5.89
C SER A 488 11.75 21.23 -5.33
N PRO A 489 12.01 20.17 -6.11
CA PRO A 489 11.86 18.77 -5.67
C PRO A 489 12.68 18.35 -4.43
N GLU A 490 13.47 19.24 -3.85
CA GLU A 490 14.29 19.03 -2.64
C GLU A 490 13.69 19.62 -1.35
N VAL A 491 12.63 20.44 -1.43
CA VAL A 491 11.97 21.04 -0.25
C VAL A 491 10.63 20.33 0.05
N PRO A 492 10.16 20.31 1.32
CA PRO A 492 8.92 19.62 1.70
C PRO A 492 7.70 20.06 0.89
N CYS A 493 7.58 21.35 0.55
CA CYS A 493 6.45 21.88 -0.22
C CYS A 493 6.27 21.24 -1.61
N ALA A 494 7.29 20.59 -2.16
CA ALA A 494 7.18 19.83 -3.41
C ALA A 494 6.29 18.58 -3.32
N ILE A 495 5.75 18.27 -2.14
CA ILE A 495 4.71 17.24 -1.95
C ILE A 495 3.33 17.73 -2.40
N GLY A 496 3.07 19.05 -2.31
CA GLY A 496 1.81 19.67 -2.73
C GLY A 496 1.86 20.42 -4.06
N ASP A 497 3.05 20.77 -4.56
CA ASP A 497 3.29 21.25 -5.93
C ASP A 497 3.11 20.07 -6.92
N ILE A 498 1.86 19.87 -7.38
CA ILE A 498 1.45 18.68 -8.16
C ILE A 498 1.82 18.81 -9.64
N ASP A 499 1.88 20.04 -10.16
CA ASP A 499 2.18 20.33 -11.57
C ASP A 499 3.66 20.66 -11.83
N GLN A 500 4.42 20.92 -10.75
CA GLN A 500 5.87 21.11 -10.73
C GLN A 500 6.36 22.38 -11.43
N ASP A 501 5.54 23.44 -11.44
CA ASP A 501 5.93 24.74 -12.01
C ASP A 501 6.80 25.61 -11.07
N GLY A 502 6.74 25.35 -9.76
CA GLY A 502 7.63 25.90 -8.74
C GLY A 502 7.02 26.90 -7.75
N ASP A 503 5.70 27.06 -7.71
CA ASP A 503 4.99 27.57 -6.53
C ASP A 503 3.87 26.60 -6.07
N ALA A 504 3.07 27.00 -5.08
CA ALA A 504 1.92 26.24 -4.59
C ALA A 504 0.71 27.16 -4.64
N ASP A 505 -0.20 26.89 -5.56
CA ASP A 505 -1.16 27.86 -6.05
C ASP A 505 -2.61 27.30 -6.08
N SER A 506 -3.53 28.10 -6.60
CA SER A 506 -4.93 27.74 -6.79
C SER A 506 -5.15 26.43 -7.58
N ILE A 507 -4.24 26.04 -8.47
CA ILE A 507 -4.26 24.76 -9.19
C ILE A 507 -4.02 23.63 -8.18
N ASP A 508 -2.94 23.69 -7.40
CA ASP A 508 -2.61 22.69 -6.38
C ASP A 508 -3.70 22.57 -5.33
N ALA A 509 -4.24 23.70 -4.85
CA ALA A 509 -5.33 23.71 -3.88
C ALA A 509 -6.58 22.97 -4.38
N ASN A 510 -6.91 23.08 -5.67
CA ASN A 510 -8.00 22.30 -6.27
C ASN A 510 -7.69 20.79 -6.34
N PHE A 511 -6.41 20.39 -6.39
CA PHE A 511 -6.00 18.99 -6.30
C PHE A 511 -5.90 18.48 -4.86
N PHE A 512 -5.53 19.33 -3.89
CA PHE A 512 -5.61 19.02 -2.47
C PHE A 512 -7.03 18.57 -2.10
N LEU A 513 -8.06 19.35 -2.47
CA LEU A 513 -9.46 19.00 -2.21
C LEU A 513 -9.93 17.71 -2.90
N GLN A 514 -9.31 17.32 -4.01
CA GLN A 514 -9.59 16.05 -4.69
C GLN A 514 -8.88 14.87 -4.03
N ALA A 515 -7.75 15.12 -3.38
CA ALA A 515 -6.97 14.14 -2.63
C ALA A 515 -7.50 13.94 -1.20
N TYR A 516 -8.08 14.98 -0.58
CA TYR A 516 -8.51 14.99 0.82
C TYR A 516 -9.50 13.87 1.16
N ASP A 517 -9.16 13.05 2.16
CA ASP A 517 -9.97 11.90 2.61
C ASP A 517 -11.07 12.29 3.62
N GLY A 518 -10.99 13.49 4.17
CA GLY A 518 -11.97 14.04 5.09
C GLY A 518 -13.27 14.50 4.40
N VAL A 519 -14.20 15.01 5.21
CA VAL A 519 -15.40 15.67 4.68
C VAL A 519 -15.03 17.11 4.31
N LEU A 520 -15.26 17.49 3.06
CA LEU A 520 -15.22 18.89 2.64
C LEU A 520 -16.50 19.59 3.13
N GLU A 521 -16.36 20.45 4.13
CA GLU A 521 -17.44 21.32 4.61
C GLU A 521 -17.53 22.61 3.78
N ASP A 522 -18.73 23.18 3.69
CA ASP A 522 -19.09 24.48 3.07
C ASP A 522 -20.17 25.05 4.00
N CYS A 523 -19.74 25.41 5.20
CA CYS A 523 -20.63 25.63 6.33
C CYS A 523 -21.43 26.94 6.17
N ASN A 524 -20.81 27.96 5.57
CA ASN A 524 -21.45 29.22 5.21
C ASN A 524 -22.30 29.14 3.91
N GLN A 525 -22.28 27.98 3.23
CA GLN A 525 -23.05 27.68 2.02
C GLN A 525 -22.80 28.66 0.86
N ASN A 526 -21.58 29.19 0.76
CA ASN A 526 -21.19 30.08 -0.32
C ASN A 526 -20.87 29.32 -1.63
N GLY A 527 -20.67 28.00 -1.55
CA GLY A 527 -20.34 27.13 -2.67
C GLY A 527 -18.83 26.87 -2.84
N THR A 528 -18.03 27.30 -1.88
CA THR A 528 -16.59 27.10 -1.77
C THR A 528 -16.35 26.28 -0.51
N PRO A 529 -15.54 25.19 -0.54
CA PRO A 529 -15.21 24.47 0.68
C PRO A 529 -14.46 25.35 1.67
N ASP A 530 -14.73 25.17 2.96
CA ASP A 530 -14.18 25.99 4.06
C ASP A 530 -12.63 26.01 4.03
N LEU A 531 -12.00 24.88 3.66
CA LEU A 531 -10.55 24.76 3.45
C LEU A 531 -10.00 25.73 2.38
N LEU A 532 -10.74 26.02 1.31
CA LEU A 532 -10.33 27.05 0.34
C LEU A 532 -10.53 28.46 0.90
N ASP A 533 -11.60 28.71 1.65
CA ASP A 533 -11.81 30.01 2.30
C ASP A 533 -10.69 30.31 3.32
N ILE A 534 -10.15 29.28 3.99
CA ILE A 534 -8.97 29.39 4.86
C ILE A 534 -7.70 29.70 4.05
N LEU A 535 -7.45 28.99 2.94
CA LEU A 535 -6.28 29.22 2.07
C LEU A 535 -6.25 30.61 1.42
N ASP A 536 -7.38 31.06 0.86
CA ASP A 536 -7.52 32.39 0.24
C ASP A 536 -7.61 33.53 1.28
N GLY A 537 -7.70 33.20 2.58
CA GLY A 537 -7.81 34.15 3.68
C GLY A 537 -9.13 34.93 3.72
N THR A 538 -10.19 34.37 3.13
CA THR A 538 -11.57 34.88 3.20
C THR A 538 -12.28 34.41 4.45
N GLY A 539 -11.93 33.22 4.97
CA GLY A 539 -12.36 32.66 6.24
C GLY A 539 -11.32 32.83 7.36
N THR A 540 -11.64 32.36 8.56
CA THR A 540 -10.70 32.19 9.69
C THR A 540 -10.99 30.83 10.32
N ASP A 541 -9.92 30.13 10.71
CA ASP A 541 -9.91 28.88 11.46
C ASP A 541 -8.88 29.06 12.59
N ALA A 542 -9.36 29.44 13.77
CA ALA A 542 -8.52 29.82 14.90
C ALA A 542 -8.24 28.66 15.87
N ASP A 543 -9.07 27.61 15.87
CA ASP A 543 -8.88 26.42 16.69
C ASP A 543 -8.29 25.21 15.93
N GLN A 544 -8.10 25.34 14.62
CA GLN A 544 -7.47 24.37 13.72
C GLN A 544 -8.26 23.06 13.60
N ASP A 545 -9.57 23.18 13.39
CA ASP A 545 -10.46 22.05 13.11
C ASP A 545 -10.87 21.91 11.61
N GLY A 546 -10.53 22.89 10.78
CA GLY A 546 -10.78 22.91 9.33
C GLY A 546 -12.15 23.43 8.90
N ALA A 547 -13.03 23.79 9.85
CA ALA A 547 -14.22 24.57 9.59
C ALA A 547 -13.94 26.07 9.83
N LEU A 548 -14.83 26.94 9.36
CA LEU A 548 -14.72 28.37 9.64
C LEU A 548 -15.21 28.70 11.06
N ASP A 549 -14.48 29.56 11.77
CA ASP A 549 -14.88 30.09 13.09
C ASP A 549 -16.27 30.75 13.04
N GLU A 550 -16.66 31.32 11.89
CA GLU A 550 -17.99 31.91 11.70
C GLU A 550 -19.14 30.88 11.79
N CYS A 551 -18.84 29.62 11.52
CA CYS A 551 -19.77 28.50 11.59
C CYS A 551 -19.72 27.78 12.95
N ASN A 552 -18.57 27.77 13.62
CA ASN A 552 -18.43 27.29 15.00
C ASN A 552 -18.88 28.36 16.01
N CYS A 553 -20.11 28.87 15.83
CA CYS A 553 -20.65 29.98 16.59
C CYS A 553 -21.92 29.59 17.38
N PRO A 554 -21.82 28.83 18.49
CA PRO A 554 -22.98 28.37 19.25
C PRO A 554 -23.88 29.49 19.81
N GLY A 555 -23.36 30.72 19.89
CA GLY A 555 -24.11 31.90 20.31
C GLY A 555 -25.03 32.47 19.22
N ASP A 556 -24.81 32.14 17.95
CA ASP A 556 -25.60 32.60 16.80
C ASP A 556 -26.72 31.60 16.50
N ILE A 557 -27.89 31.89 17.05
CA ILE A 557 -29.07 31.03 17.02
C ILE A 557 -29.81 31.17 15.69
N ASN A 558 -29.63 32.28 14.97
CA ASN A 558 -30.26 32.49 13.67
C ASN A 558 -29.32 32.36 12.47
N GLN A 559 -28.06 31.99 12.69
CA GLN A 559 -27.04 31.72 11.67
C GLN A 559 -26.90 32.91 10.70
N ASP A 560 -26.75 34.13 11.25
CA ASP A 560 -26.46 35.36 10.48
C ASP A 560 -25.02 35.87 10.56
N GLY A 561 -24.14 35.13 11.24
CA GLY A 561 -22.72 35.42 11.47
C GLY A 561 -22.47 36.39 12.64
N VAL A 562 -23.51 36.79 13.38
CA VAL A 562 -23.42 37.87 14.37
C VAL A 562 -24.23 37.58 15.65
N VAL A 563 -23.58 37.09 16.71
CA VAL A 563 -24.20 36.95 18.04
C VAL A 563 -24.66 38.30 18.59
N ASN A 564 -25.97 38.57 18.54
CA ASN A 564 -26.53 39.88 18.80
C ASN A 564 -27.88 39.87 19.56
N GLY A 565 -28.60 41.00 19.50
CA GLY A 565 -29.89 41.18 20.15
C GLY A 565 -31.02 40.28 19.59
N VAL A 566 -30.84 39.71 18.40
CA VAL A 566 -31.76 38.74 17.79
C VAL A 566 -31.60 37.37 18.47
N ASP A 567 -30.39 36.87 18.64
CA ASP A 567 -30.08 35.61 19.33
C ASP A 567 -30.53 35.61 20.77
N LEU A 568 -30.24 36.72 21.47
CA LEU A 568 -30.77 36.97 22.80
C LEU A 568 -32.31 36.88 22.84
N ALA A 569 -33.00 37.39 21.82
CA ALA A 569 -34.45 37.29 21.74
C ALA A 569 -34.92 35.86 21.41
N ASN A 570 -34.18 35.12 20.59
CA ASN A 570 -34.46 33.73 20.25
C ASN A 570 -34.32 32.83 21.49
N ILE A 571 -33.20 32.92 22.23
CA ILE A 571 -32.97 32.11 23.43
C ILE A 571 -33.97 32.41 24.56
N LEU A 572 -34.34 33.70 24.73
CA LEU A 572 -35.39 34.09 25.66
C LEU A 572 -36.79 33.65 25.20
N GLY A 573 -36.99 33.44 23.89
CA GLY A 573 -38.21 32.86 23.32
C GLY A 573 -38.32 31.35 23.54
N LEU A 574 -37.18 30.64 23.58
CA LEU A 574 -37.08 29.20 23.82
C LEU A 574 -36.93 28.83 25.31
N TRP A 575 -36.95 29.80 26.22
CA TRP A 575 -36.63 29.63 27.64
C TRP A 575 -37.44 28.52 28.35
N GLY A 576 -36.75 27.57 28.96
CA GLY A 576 -37.32 26.44 29.68
C GLY A 576 -37.91 25.34 28.78
N THR A 577 -37.59 25.34 27.49
CA THR A 577 -37.86 24.24 26.56
C THR A 577 -36.63 23.32 26.45
N SER A 578 -36.78 22.20 25.74
CA SER A 578 -35.69 21.32 25.32
C SER A 578 -35.51 21.40 23.80
N ASP A 579 -35.60 22.61 23.25
CA ASP A 579 -35.45 22.86 21.81
C ASP A 579 -33.94 22.96 21.49
N PRO A 580 -33.37 22.08 20.64
CA PRO A 580 -31.93 22.07 20.36
C PRO A 580 -31.40 23.40 19.82
N ALA A 581 -32.24 24.25 19.22
CA ALA A 581 -31.82 25.56 18.73
C ALA A 581 -31.54 26.59 19.84
N GLY A 582 -31.90 26.33 21.09
CA GLY A 582 -31.58 27.20 22.24
C GLY A 582 -30.87 26.48 23.39
N ASP A 583 -30.68 25.18 23.29
CA ASP A 583 -30.01 24.29 24.27
C ASP A 583 -28.54 24.19 23.85
N VAL A 584 -27.86 25.33 23.95
CA VAL A 584 -26.52 25.58 23.41
C VAL A 584 -25.44 24.84 24.20
N ASP A 585 -25.65 24.61 25.50
CA ASP A 585 -24.74 23.79 26.32
C ASP A 585 -25.09 22.29 26.34
N GLY A 586 -26.24 21.93 25.77
CA GLY A 586 -26.69 20.54 25.60
C GLY A 586 -27.13 19.84 26.88
N ASP A 587 -27.46 20.56 27.97
CA ASP A 587 -27.98 19.96 29.20
C ASP A 587 -29.40 19.39 29.07
N GLY A 588 -30.11 19.77 28.00
CA GLY A 588 -31.48 19.36 27.71
C GLY A 588 -32.52 20.41 28.11
N THR A 589 -32.13 21.62 28.54
CA THR A 589 -33.05 22.68 28.97
C THR A 589 -32.48 24.10 28.79
N VAL A 590 -32.98 24.81 27.78
CA VAL A 590 -32.70 26.24 27.51
C VAL A 590 -32.86 27.09 28.76
N SER A 591 -31.76 27.58 29.32
CA SER A 591 -31.77 28.27 30.60
C SER A 591 -30.60 29.25 30.80
N GLY A 592 -30.14 29.40 32.04
CA GLY A 592 -29.14 30.39 32.44
C GLY A 592 -27.75 30.20 31.82
N PRO A 593 -27.24 28.95 31.71
CA PRO A 593 -25.98 28.65 31.03
C PRO A 593 -25.99 29.00 29.54
N ASP A 594 -27.02 28.63 28.78
CA ASP A 594 -27.10 28.90 27.33
C ASP A 594 -27.10 30.41 27.03
N LEU A 595 -27.85 31.16 27.85
CA LEU A 595 -27.82 32.62 27.78
C LEU A 595 -26.44 33.19 28.14
N ALA A 596 -25.66 32.52 28.99
CA ALA A 596 -24.28 32.90 29.27
C ALA A 596 -23.32 32.55 28.11
N PHE A 597 -23.61 31.52 27.30
CA PHE A 597 -22.91 31.27 26.03
C PHE A 597 -23.19 32.38 25.01
N VAL A 598 -24.45 32.69 24.71
CA VAL A 598 -24.82 33.81 23.81
C VAL A 598 -24.24 35.14 24.27
N LEU A 599 -24.29 35.46 25.57
CA LEU A 599 -23.70 36.70 26.10
C LEU A 599 -22.16 36.66 26.16
N GLY A 600 -21.55 35.46 26.19
CA GLY A 600 -20.11 35.26 26.19
C GLY A 600 -19.49 35.45 24.80
N SER A 601 -20.20 35.03 23.76
CA SER A 601 -19.78 35.08 22.35
C SER A 601 -20.26 36.34 21.61
N TRP A 602 -20.66 37.40 22.33
CA TRP A 602 -21.35 38.56 21.76
C TRP A 602 -20.48 39.39 20.79
N GLY A 603 -20.78 39.35 19.50
CA GLY A 603 -19.99 40.01 18.45
C GLY A 603 -20.29 39.46 17.06
N LEU A 604 -19.33 39.66 16.14
CA LEU A 604 -19.21 38.78 14.98
C LEU A 604 -18.74 37.41 15.48
N CYS A 605 -19.17 36.35 14.82
CA CYS A 605 -18.51 35.05 14.96
C CYS A 605 -17.05 35.16 14.46
N GLN A 606 -16.10 34.63 15.23
CA GLN A 606 -14.65 34.92 15.17
C GLN A 606 -13.85 33.86 15.92
#